data_AF-A0A7W0I9R2-F1
#
_entry.id   AF-A0A7W0I9R2-F1
#
_cell.length_a   1.000
_cell.length_b   1.000
_cell.length_c   1.000
_cell.angle_alpha   90.00
_cell.angle_beta   90.00
_cell.angle_gamma   90.00
#
_symmetry.space_group_name_H-M   'P 1'
#
loop_
_entity.id
_entity.type
_entity.pdbx_description
1 polymer ?
#
loop_
_entity_poly.entity_id
_entity_poly.type
_entity_poly.pdbx_seq_one_letter_code
_entity_poly.pdbx_strand_id
1 'polypeptide(L)' 'MKQTVRTLLCLDDDTAVMVRQLACTEPGCPPVETIVAVLPMDGAARRWTLHQPADRITEDDLRHALLAPDQANHQDH' A
#
# COMPACT_ATOMS: atom_id res chain seq x y z
N MET A 1 8.47 3.99 -5.99
CA MET A 1 7.39 3.44 -5.15
C MET A 1 7.87 2.39 -4.14
N LYS A 2 8.26 1.16 -4.55
CA LYS A 2 8.68 0.11 -3.58
C LYS A 2 9.82 0.55 -2.64
N GLN A 3 10.83 1.23 -3.17
CA GLN A 3 11.94 1.73 -2.36
C GLN A 3 11.48 2.77 -1.33
N THR A 4 10.62 3.70 -1.73
CA THR A 4 10.00 4.69 -0.84
C THR A 4 9.23 4.03 0.29
N VAL A 5 8.43 2.99 -0.01
CA VAL A 5 7.70 2.21 1.01
C VAL A 5 8.68 1.58 2.01
N ARG A 6 9.78 0.97 1.52
CA ARG A 6 10.83 0.39 2.38
C ARG A 6 11.46 1.46 3.30
N THR A 7 11.78 2.62 2.75
CA THR A 7 12.37 3.71 3.52
C THR A 7 11.41 4.30 4.56
N LEU A 8 10.16 4.56 4.19
CA LEU A 8 9.16 5.15 5.11
C LEU A 8 8.80 4.24 6.28
N LEU A 9 8.76 2.93 6.04
CA LEU A 9 8.42 1.94 7.07
C LEU A 9 9.65 1.31 7.75
N CYS A 10 10.86 1.78 7.42
CA CYS A 10 12.13 1.22 7.90
C CYS A 10 12.19 -0.32 7.77
N LEU A 11 11.91 -0.85 6.58
CA LEU A 11 11.85 -2.29 6.33
C LEU A 11 13.25 -2.87 6.08
N ASP A 12 13.52 -4.03 6.68
CA ASP A 12 14.69 -4.86 6.39
C ASP A 12 14.63 -5.50 5.00
N ASP A 13 15.77 -5.97 4.48
CA ASP A 13 15.85 -6.51 3.12
C ASP A 13 15.04 -7.81 2.93
N ASP A 14 14.92 -8.61 3.99
CA ASP A 14 14.08 -9.83 4.05
C ASP A 14 12.57 -9.53 3.94
N THR A 15 12.17 -8.27 4.08
CA THR A 15 10.77 -7.89 3.95
C THR A 15 10.39 -7.70 2.48
N ALA A 16 9.45 -8.53 2.01
CA ALA A 16 8.93 -8.44 0.66
C ALA A 16 7.94 -7.27 0.54
N VAL A 17 8.12 -6.43 -0.48
CA VAL A 17 7.19 -5.33 -0.80
C VAL A 17 6.53 -5.59 -2.14
N MET A 18 5.22 -5.79 -2.10
CA MET A 18 4.37 -5.99 -3.27
C MET A 18 3.56 -4.73 -3.57
N VAL A 19 3.43 -4.44 -4.85
CA VAL A 19 2.62 -3.34 -5.38
C VAL A 19 1.81 -3.90 -6.54
N ARG A 20 0.49 -3.76 -6.47
CA ARG A 20 -0.42 -4.22 -7.52
C ARG A 20 -1.49 -3.17 -7.79
N GLN A 21 -1.82 -2.99 -9.05
CA GLN A 21 -2.97 -2.18 -9.44
C GLN A 21 -4.14 -3.10 -9.78
N LEU A 22 -5.32 -2.77 -9.27
CA LEU A 22 -6.56 -3.46 -9.58
C LEU A 22 -7.54 -2.47 -10.20
N ALA A 23 -8.41 -2.97 -11.09
CA ALA A 23 -9.51 -2.18 -11.56
C ALA A 23 -10.53 -2.04 -10.43
N CYS A 24 -10.89 -0.81 -10.07
CA CYS A 24 -11.97 -0.60 -9.12
C CYS A 24 -13.29 -0.77 -9.87
N THR A 25 -14.11 -1.74 -9.47
CA THR A 25 -15.38 -2.03 -10.14
C THR A 25 -16.57 -1.32 -9.47
N GLU A 26 -16.31 -0.44 -8.51
CA GLU A 26 -17.34 0.28 -7.77
C GLU A 26 -17.84 1.52 -8.51
N PRO A 27 -19.16 1.79 -8.51
CA PRO A 27 -19.72 2.98 -9.13
C PRO A 27 -19.26 4.23 -8.38
N GLY A 28 -18.49 5.08 -9.04
CA GLY A 28 -17.97 6.34 -8.49
C GLY A 28 -16.51 6.30 -8.03
N CYS A 29 -15.87 5.14 -8.05
CA CYS A 29 -14.42 5.04 -7.80
C CYS A 29 -13.60 5.33 -9.06
N PRO A 30 -12.35 5.80 -8.90
CA PRO A 30 -11.40 5.88 -10.00
C PRO A 30 -11.20 4.49 -10.62
N PRO A 31 -10.90 4.40 -11.93
CA PRO A 31 -10.93 3.13 -12.66
C PRO A 31 -9.94 2.09 -12.12
N VAL A 32 -8.92 2.54 -11.38
CA VAL A 32 -7.92 1.67 -10.77
C VAL A 32 -7.55 2.13 -9.36
N GLU A 33 -7.30 1.15 -8.51
CA GLU A 33 -6.71 1.30 -7.18
C GLU A 33 -5.34 0.62 -7.14
N THR A 34 -4.50 1.04 -6.21
CA THR A 34 -3.17 0.48 -5.99
C THR A 34 -3.07 -0.10 -4.60
N ILE A 35 -2.83 -1.40 -4.53
CA ILE A 35 -2.57 -2.12 -3.31
C ILE A 35 -1.05 -2.19 -3.08
N VAL A 36 -0.62 -1.71 -1.92
CA VAL A 36 0.73 -1.89 -1.38
C VAL A 36 0.66 -2.91 -0.26
N ALA A 37 1.44 -3.98 -0.35
CA ALA A 37 1.54 -4.98 0.70
C ALA A 37 2.99 -5.19 1.13
N VAL A 38 3.20 -5.31 2.43
CA VAL A 38 4.47 -5.57 3.07
C VAL A 38 4.35 -6.90 3.80
N LEU A 39 5.19 -7.86 3.40
CA LEU A 39 5.19 -9.22 3.90
C LEU A 39 6.57 -9.49 4.53
N PRO A 40 6.72 -9.27 5.85
CA PRO A 40 7.93 -9.65 6.55
C PRO A 40 8.03 -11.18 6.62
N MET A 41 9.25 -11.72 6.72
CA MET A 41 9.46 -13.16 6.94
C MET A 41 8.83 -13.63 8.25
N ASP A 42 8.97 -12.82 9.29
CA ASP A 42 8.38 -13.02 10.60
C ASP A 42 7.45 -11.87 10.95
N GLY A 43 6.20 -12.20 11.30
CA GLY A 43 5.20 -11.24 11.75
C GLY A 43 4.02 -11.05 10.80
N ALA A 44 3.21 -10.01 11.07
CA ALA A 44 1.98 -9.77 10.36
C ALA A 44 2.21 -9.02 9.05
N ALA A 45 1.62 -9.53 7.96
CA ALA A 45 1.55 -8.81 6.71
C ALA A 45 0.70 -7.54 6.88
N ARG A 46 1.16 -6.43 6.30
CA ARG A 46 0.45 -5.16 6.29
C ARG A 46 0.08 -4.79 4.87
N ARG A 47 -1.14 -4.29 4.67
CA ARG A 47 -1.66 -3.93 3.35
C ARG A 47 -2.33 -2.57 3.42
N TRP A 48 -2.11 -1.76 2.41
CA TRP A 48 -2.73 -0.46 2.21
C TRP A 48 -3.33 -0.41 0.81
N THR A 49 -4.53 0.15 0.70
CA THR A 49 -5.20 0.39 -0.58
C THR A 49 -5.23 1.90 -0.83
N LEU A 50 -4.68 2.33 -1.94
CA LEU A 50 -4.75 3.71 -2.41
C LEU A 50 -5.70 3.76 -3.61
N HIS A 51 -6.73 4.60 -3.56
CA HIS A 51 -7.70 4.77 -4.64
C HIS A 51 -7.14 5.64 -5.79
N GLN A 52 -5.94 5.32 -6.26
CA GLN A 52 -5.24 6.03 -7.32
C GLN A 52 -4.34 5.05 -8.10
N PRO A 53 -4.04 5.29 -9.39
CA PRO A 53 -3.05 4.52 -10.12
C PRO A 53 -1.63 4.73 -9.58
N ALA A 54 -0.78 3.70 -9.68
CA ALA A 54 0.59 3.72 -9.16
C ALA A 54 1.44 4.87 -9.72
N ASP A 55 1.23 5.26 -10.98
CA ASP A 55 1.90 6.39 -11.62
C ASP A 55 1.51 7.77 -11.05
N ARG A 56 0.38 7.88 -10.35
CA ARG A 56 -0.05 9.14 -9.71
C ARG A 56 0.23 9.19 -8.21
N ILE A 57 0.64 8.08 -7.62
CA ILE A 57 0.95 8.03 -6.19
C ILE A 57 2.30 8.71 -5.96
N THR A 58 2.29 9.80 -5.21
CA THR A 58 3.50 10.51 -4.81
C THR A 58 4.08 9.93 -3.52
N GLU A 59 5.29 10.35 -3.17
CA GLU A 59 5.90 10.01 -1.89
C GLU A 59 5.08 10.55 -0.70
N ASP A 60 4.47 11.72 -0.85
CA ASP A 60 3.63 12.30 0.20
C ASP A 60 2.34 11.51 0.43
N ASP A 61 1.69 11.05 -0.65
CA ASP A 61 0.54 10.14 -0.56
C ASP A 61 0.91 8.84 0.17
N LEU A 62 2.07 8.24 -0.17
CA LEU A 62 2.58 7.06 0.53
C LEU A 62 2.82 7.36 2.01
N ARG A 63 3.44 8.49 2.33
CA ARG A 63 3.72 8.88 3.71
C ARG A 63 2.42 9.03 4.51
N HIS A 64 1.42 9.70 3.94
CA HIS A 64 0.11 9.86 4.55
C HIS A 64 -0.60 8.51 4.73
N ALA A 65 -0.61 7.63 3.73
CA ALA A 65 -1.30 6.35 3.79
C ALA A 65 -0.61 5.34 4.73
N LEU A 66 0.72 5.27 4.70
CA LEU A 66 1.51 4.25 5.41
C LEU A 66 1.72 4.58 6.89
N LEU A 67 1.79 5.87 7.25
CA LEU A 67 2.05 6.31 8.62
C LEU A 67 0.78 6.72 9.37
N ALA A 68 -0.38 6.75 8.71
CA ALA A 68 -1.65 7.01 9.37
C ALA A 68 -2.01 5.84 10.33
N PRO A 69 -2.35 6.13 11.61
CA PRO A 69 -2.51 5.11 12.64
C PRO A 69 -3.77 4.23 12.57
N ASP A 70 -4.62 4.34 11.54
CA ASP A 70 -5.99 3.80 11.58
C ASP A 70 -6.38 2.85 10.41
N GLN A 71 -5.59 2.77 9.34
CA GLN A 71 -6.03 2.09 8.10
C GLN A 71 -5.67 0.59 8.03
N ALA A 72 -5.07 0.02 9.08
CA ALA A 72 -4.55 -1.35 9.07
C ALA A 72 -5.61 -2.47 9.10
N ASN A 73 -6.89 -2.15 9.37
CA ASN A 73 -7.89 -3.16 9.75
C ASN A 73 -9.00 -3.43 8.72
N HIS A 74 -9.00 -2.85 7.52
CA HIS A 74 -9.94 -3.28 6.46
C HIS A 74 -9.34 -4.45 5.66
N GLN A 75 -9.03 -5.55 6.35
CA GLN A 75 -8.88 -6.85 5.70
C GLN A 75 -10.28 -7.44 5.54
N ASP A 76 -10.92 -7.10 4.42
CA ASP A 76 -12.11 -7.80 3.90
C ASP A 76 -11.84 -9.32 3.91
N HIS A 77 -12.67 -10.04 4.69
CA HIS A 77 -12.64 -11.49 4.94
C HIS A 77 -13.70 -12.18 4.09
#